data_AF-A0A7C3Z7K5-F1
#
_entry.id   AF-A0A7C3Z7K5-F1
#
_cell.length_a   1.000
_cell.length_b   1.000
_cell.length_c   1.000
_cell.angle_alpha   90.00
_cell.angle_beta   90.00
_cell.angle_gamma   90.00
#
_symmetry.space_group_name_H-M   'P 1'
#
loop_
_entity.id
_entity.type
_entity.pdbx_description
1 polymer ?
#
loop_
_entity_poly.entity_id
_entity_poly.type
_entity_poly.pdbx_seq_one_letter_code
_entity_poly.pdbx_strand_id
1 'polypeptide(L)'
;MKTLLISFEEMRDRTLKGEDPFDLTIEKWMRIKRYVEEVTELSDFQCLPHAASLVVPFCFRYQVLLCKGCPLFSLCGAGRGERFLRVIRLIHAYGIAGDMLPKEILLAEIDEIIFEIEAEKARHKGLYQ
;
A
#
# COMPACT_ATOMS: atom_id res chain seq x y z
N MET A 1 22.18 1.74 -4.33
CA MET A 1 20.91 1.06 -4.61
C MET A 1 19.77 1.99 -4.23
N LYS A 2 18.95 2.47 -5.18
CA LYS A 2 17.66 3.06 -4.82
C LYS A 2 16.83 1.91 -4.24
N THR A 3 16.42 2.03 -2.99
CA THR A 3 15.61 1.03 -2.28
C THR A 3 14.32 0.81 -3.08
N LEU A 4 14.12 -0.39 -3.62
CA LEU A 4 12.96 -0.75 -4.43
C LEU A 4 11.65 -0.50 -3.68
N LEU A 5 11.66 -0.74 -2.37
CA LEU A 5 10.55 -0.49 -1.45
C LEU A 5 10.77 0.85 -0.72
N ILE A 6 9.69 1.61 -0.51
CA ILE A 6 9.75 2.86 0.24
C ILE A 6 9.98 2.55 1.73
N SER A 7 10.92 3.23 2.38
CA SER A 7 11.12 3.10 3.82
C SER A 7 10.19 4.03 4.60
N PHE A 8 10.08 3.82 5.91
CA PHE A 8 9.35 4.73 6.80
C PHE A 8 9.94 6.15 6.75
N GLU A 9 11.27 6.27 6.80
CA GLU A 9 11.99 7.55 6.77
C GLU A 9 11.76 8.26 5.44
N GLU A 10 11.87 7.54 4.31
CA GLU A 10 11.59 8.12 2.99
C GLU A 10 10.15 8.64 2.93
N MET A 11 9.18 7.84 3.38
CA MET A 11 7.77 8.22 3.39
C MET A 11 7.51 9.46 4.26
N ARG A 12 8.06 9.48 5.47
CA ARG A 12 7.93 10.60 6.42
C ARG A 12 8.56 11.86 5.85
N ASP A 13 9.79 11.78 5.36
CA ASP A 13 10.54 12.95 4.90
C ASP A 13 9.90 13.56 3.64
N ARG A 14 9.39 12.74 2.72
CA ARG A 14 8.65 13.20 1.54
C ARG A 14 7.30 13.81 1.90
N THR A 15 6.61 13.25 2.89
CA THR A 15 5.39 13.85 3.44
C THR A 15 5.67 15.24 4.03
N LEU A 16 6.75 15.39 4.80
CA LEU A 16 7.14 16.67 5.40
C LEU A 16 7.53 17.73 4.36
N LYS A 17 8.04 17.31 3.19
CA LYS A 17 8.33 18.17 2.04
C LYS A 17 7.07 18.61 1.27
N GLY A 18 5.89 18.13 1.66
CA GLY A 18 4.62 18.54 1.08
C GLY A 18 4.28 17.83 -0.24
N GLU A 19 4.88 16.68 -0.52
CA GLU A 19 4.45 15.85 -1.65
C GLU A 19 3.00 15.36 -1.47
N ASP A 20 2.29 15.16 -2.59
CA ASP A 20 0.87 14.80 -2.56
C ASP A 20 0.66 13.45 -1.85
N PRO A 21 -0.20 13.40 -0.81
CA PRO A 21 -0.45 12.19 -0.04
C PRO A 21 -0.95 10.99 -0.85
N PHE A 22 -1.77 11.23 -1.88
CA PHE A 22 -2.24 10.15 -2.75
C PHE A 22 -1.11 9.65 -3.64
N ASP A 23 -0.35 10.55 -4.26
CA ASP A 23 0.78 10.18 -5.13
C ASP A 23 1.82 9.34 -4.39
N LEU A 24 2.18 9.73 -3.16
CA LEU A 24 3.09 8.93 -2.32
C LEU A 24 2.50 7.56 -1.95
N THR A 25 1.20 7.50 -1.68
CA THR A 25 0.51 6.23 -1.37
C THR A 25 0.50 5.31 -2.60
N ILE A 26 0.20 5.84 -3.78
CA ILE A 26 0.20 5.09 -5.05
C ILE A 26 1.61 4.61 -5.36
N GLU A 27 2.61 5.49 -5.26
CA GLU A 27 4.01 5.14 -5.53
C GLU A 27 4.50 4.01 -4.63
N LYS A 28 4.12 4.01 -3.34
CA LYS A 28 4.42 2.91 -2.43
C LYS A 28 3.91 1.58 -2.99
N TRP A 29 2.65 1.52 -3.41
CA TRP A 29 2.05 0.28 -3.93
C TRP A 29 2.63 -0.13 -5.28
N MET A 30 2.94 0.82 -6.16
CA MET A 30 3.67 0.55 -7.40
C MET A 30 5.08 -0.01 -7.14
N ARG A 31 5.77 0.48 -6.12
CA ARG A 31 7.07 -0.05 -5.68
C ARG A 31 6.95 -1.47 -5.15
N ILE A 32 5.92 -1.76 -4.35
CA ILE A 32 5.60 -3.12 -3.90
C ILE A 32 5.31 -4.03 -5.10
N LYS A 33 4.50 -3.59 -6.06
CA LYS A 33 4.20 -4.35 -7.29
C LYS A 33 5.47 -4.76 -8.03
N ARG A 34 6.31 -3.77 -8.38
CA ARG A 34 7.59 -4.02 -9.09
C ARG A 34 8.48 -4.97 -8.32
N TYR A 35 8.53 -4.83 -6.99
CA TYR A 35 9.28 -5.76 -6.16
C TYR A 35 8.72 -7.19 -6.29
N VAL A 36 7.41 -7.39 -6.17
CA VAL A 36 6.76 -8.71 -6.35
C VAL A 36 7.03 -9.33 -7.73
N GLU A 37 7.09 -8.51 -8.79
CA GLU A 37 7.44 -8.97 -10.15
C GLU A 37 8.86 -9.55 -10.19
N GLU A 38 9.82 -8.91 -9.51
CA GLU A 38 11.24 -9.23 -9.56
C GLU A 38 11.70 -10.35 -8.61
N VAL A 39 11.07 -10.49 -7.43
CA VAL A 39 11.52 -11.42 -6.37
C VAL A 39 11.34 -12.89 -6.72
N THR A 40 12.27 -13.77 -6.39
CA THR A 40 12.17 -15.19 -6.76
C THR A 40 12.31 -16.14 -5.58
N GLU A 41 12.84 -15.68 -4.45
CA GLU A 41 13.11 -16.54 -3.30
C GLU A 41 12.22 -16.17 -2.11
N LEU A 42 11.89 -17.15 -1.26
CA LEU A 42 11.13 -16.91 -0.02
C LEU A 42 11.70 -15.78 0.85
N SER A 43 13.03 -15.68 0.94
CA SER A 43 13.76 -14.63 1.67
C SER A 43 13.38 -13.22 1.20
N ASP A 44 13.12 -13.06 -0.10
CA ASP A 44 12.68 -11.79 -0.67
C ASP A 44 11.24 -11.47 -0.26
N PHE A 45 10.35 -12.46 -0.26
CA PHE A 45 8.95 -12.25 0.13
C PHE A 45 8.80 -11.87 1.61
N GLN A 46 9.74 -12.25 2.48
CA GLN A 46 9.68 -11.98 3.92
C GLN A 46 9.72 -10.48 4.27
N CYS A 47 10.22 -9.60 3.39
CA CYS A 47 10.18 -8.15 3.64
C CYS A 47 8.86 -7.49 3.24
N LEU A 48 8.02 -8.16 2.44
CA LEU A 48 6.75 -7.60 1.94
C LEU A 48 5.75 -7.24 3.06
N PRO A 49 5.55 -8.06 4.11
CA PRO A 49 4.66 -7.69 5.21
C PRO A 49 5.04 -6.36 5.88
N HIS A 50 6.35 -6.14 6.06
CA HIS A 50 6.84 -4.86 6.60
C HIS A 50 6.55 -3.72 5.63
N ALA A 51 6.91 -3.86 4.36
CA ALA A 51 6.68 -2.82 3.35
C ALA A 51 5.19 -2.48 3.16
N ALA A 52 4.31 -3.48 3.19
CA ALA A 52 2.87 -3.29 3.06
C ALA A 52 2.25 -2.60 4.27
N SER A 53 2.68 -2.97 5.49
CA SER A 53 2.20 -2.39 6.75
C SER A 53 2.72 -0.97 7.03
N LEU A 54 3.72 -0.49 6.27
CA LEU A 54 4.25 0.86 6.45
C LEU A 54 3.17 1.94 6.35
N VAL A 55 3.25 2.88 7.29
CA VAL A 55 2.36 4.02 7.43
C VAL A 55 2.43 4.90 6.17
N VAL A 56 1.28 5.30 5.63
CA VAL A 56 1.18 6.22 4.47
C VAL A 56 0.94 7.66 4.96
N PRO A 57 1.09 8.70 4.13
CA PRO A 57 1.03 10.09 4.59
C PRO A 57 -0.26 10.43 5.34
N PHE A 58 -1.39 9.85 4.91
CA PHE A 58 -2.67 10.00 5.58
C PHE A 58 -2.65 9.49 7.02
N CYS A 59 -2.00 8.36 7.29
CA CYS A 59 -1.95 7.79 8.62
C CYS A 59 -1.20 8.70 9.61
N PHE A 60 -0.18 9.44 9.19
CA PHE A 60 0.49 10.43 10.05
C PHE A 60 -0.44 11.53 10.55
N ARG A 61 -1.44 11.91 9.75
CA ARG A 61 -2.42 12.96 10.09
C ARG A 61 -3.67 12.42 10.76
N TYR A 62 -4.22 11.32 10.24
CA TYR A 62 -5.58 10.88 10.59
C TYR A 62 -5.61 9.77 11.64
N GLN A 63 -4.49 9.06 11.90
CA GLN A 63 -4.48 7.99 12.91
C GLN A 63 -4.77 8.53 14.32
N VAL A 64 -4.23 9.71 14.66
CA VAL A 64 -4.54 10.40 15.93
C VAL A 64 -6.00 10.86 16.04
N LEU A 65 -6.71 10.92 14.92
CA LEU A 65 -8.14 11.23 14.83
C LEU A 65 -9.01 9.98 14.64
N LEU A 66 -8.47 8.78 14.92
CA LEU A 66 -9.15 7.49 14.72
C LEU A 66 -9.65 7.32 13.27
N CYS A 67 -8.84 7.79 12.30
CA CYS A 67 -9.13 7.81 10.87
C CYS A 67 -10.38 8.62 10.46
N LYS A 68 -10.96 9.42 11.37
CA LYS A 68 -12.11 10.26 11.08
C LYS A 68 -11.79 11.27 9.98
N GLY A 69 -12.53 11.22 8.87
CA GLY A 69 -12.32 12.08 7.71
C GLY A 69 -11.09 11.75 6.87
N CYS A 70 -10.46 10.58 7.10
CA CYS A 70 -9.37 10.11 6.25
C CYS A 70 -9.90 9.83 4.83
N PRO A 71 -9.27 10.37 3.77
CA PRO A 71 -9.68 10.10 2.40
C PRO A 71 -9.60 8.63 1.97
N LEU A 72 -8.80 7.82 2.67
CA LEU A 72 -8.68 6.37 2.43
C LEU A 72 -9.51 5.51 3.40
N PHE A 73 -10.43 6.11 4.18
CA PHE A 73 -11.19 5.38 5.20
C PHE A 73 -12.08 4.27 4.61
N SER A 74 -12.67 4.50 3.44
CA SER A 74 -13.42 3.49 2.69
C SER A 74 -12.57 2.26 2.37
N LEU A 75 -11.28 2.47 2.10
CA LEU A 75 -10.35 1.44 1.64
C LEU A 75 -9.73 0.63 2.78
N CYS A 76 -9.33 1.26 3.89
CA CYS A 76 -8.61 0.58 4.98
C CYS A 76 -9.25 0.75 6.38
N GLY A 77 -10.37 1.46 6.49
CA GLY A 77 -11.04 1.71 7.76
C GLY A 77 -11.66 0.45 8.37
N ALA A 78 -11.72 0.40 9.70
CA ALA A 78 -12.37 -0.70 10.41
C ALA A 78 -13.83 -0.85 9.96
N GLY A 79 -14.21 -2.07 9.55
CA GLY A 79 -15.55 -2.37 9.03
C GLY A 79 -15.85 -1.84 7.61
N ARG A 80 -14.86 -1.27 6.91
CA ARG A 80 -14.98 -0.81 5.51
C ARG A 80 -13.90 -1.39 4.59
N GLY A 81 -12.70 -1.64 5.12
CA GLY A 81 -11.53 -2.06 4.35
C GLY A 81 -11.30 -3.57 4.24
N GLU A 82 -12.35 -4.36 4.03
CA GLU A 82 -12.22 -5.83 3.92
C GLU A 82 -11.26 -6.26 2.81
N ARG A 83 -11.28 -5.55 1.68
CA ARG A 83 -10.36 -5.81 0.56
C ARG A 83 -8.91 -5.50 0.93
N PHE A 84 -8.63 -4.34 1.54
CA PHE A 84 -7.29 -4.04 2.06
C PHE A 84 -6.81 -5.11 3.05
N LEU A 85 -7.68 -5.55 3.97
CA LEU A 85 -7.35 -6.63 4.91
C LEU A 85 -7.05 -7.96 4.19
N ARG A 86 -7.78 -8.27 3.11
CA ARG A 86 -7.50 -9.45 2.27
C ARG A 86 -6.13 -9.36 1.63
N VAL A 87 -5.77 -8.23 1.03
CA VAL A 87 -4.44 -8.03 0.42
C VAL A 87 -3.34 -8.17 1.45
N ILE A 88 -3.51 -7.58 2.64
CA ILE A 88 -2.54 -7.71 3.73
C ILE A 88 -2.40 -9.17 4.17
N ARG A 89 -3.50 -9.90 4.37
CA ARG A 89 -3.44 -11.34 4.70
C ARG A 89 -2.75 -12.15 3.61
N LEU A 90 -2.99 -11.83 2.35
CA LEU A 90 -2.31 -12.46 1.23
C LEU A 90 -0.80 -12.19 1.28
N ILE A 91 -0.40 -10.94 1.44
CA ILE A 91 1.02 -10.55 1.60
C ILE A 91 1.68 -11.31 2.75
N HIS A 92 1.00 -11.49 3.88
CA HIS A 92 1.49 -12.31 4.99
C HIS A 92 1.63 -13.80 4.61
N ALA A 93 0.70 -14.36 3.84
CA ALA A 93 0.82 -15.73 3.34
C ALA A 93 2.04 -15.90 2.42
N TYR A 94 2.30 -14.92 1.53
CA TYR A 94 3.51 -14.90 0.71
C TYR A 94 4.77 -14.72 1.55
N GLY A 95 4.74 -13.95 2.63
CA GLY A 95 5.87 -13.86 3.57
C GLY A 95 6.21 -15.20 4.25
N ILE A 96 5.27 -16.16 4.29
CA ILE A 96 5.45 -17.49 4.89
C ILE A 96 5.79 -18.55 3.83
N ALA A 97 5.05 -18.58 2.72
CA ALA A 97 5.12 -19.63 1.70
C ALA A 97 5.87 -19.21 0.42
N GLY A 98 6.12 -17.91 0.24
CA GLY A 98 6.99 -17.34 -0.78
C GLY A 98 6.72 -17.83 -2.19
N ASP A 99 7.77 -18.38 -2.78
CA ASP A 99 7.88 -18.88 -4.14
C ASP A 99 7.04 -20.11 -4.44
N MET A 100 6.41 -20.72 -3.43
CA MET A 100 5.44 -21.81 -3.62
C MET A 100 4.06 -21.32 -4.06
N LEU A 101 3.80 -20.01 -4.02
CA LEU A 101 2.52 -19.41 -4.39
C LEU A 101 2.59 -18.70 -5.74
N PRO A 102 1.52 -18.76 -6.56
CA PRO A 102 1.49 -18.13 -7.89
C PRO A 102 1.37 -16.61 -7.78
N LYS A 103 2.47 -15.89 -8.06
CA LYS A 103 2.59 -14.42 -7.93
C LYS A 103 1.45 -13.63 -8.57
N GLU A 104 0.86 -14.15 -9.64
CA GLU A 104 -0.22 -13.51 -10.40
C GLU A 104 -1.41 -13.15 -9.49
N ILE A 105 -1.68 -13.97 -8.47
CA ILE A 105 -2.74 -13.71 -7.50
C ILE A 105 -2.41 -12.49 -6.65
N LEU A 106 -1.17 -12.38 -6.17
CA LEU A 106 -0.74 -11.23 -5.37
C LEU A 106 -0.67 -9.94 -6.21
N LEU A 107 -0.17 -10.03 -7.44
CA LEU A 107 -0.09 -8.90 -8.36
C LEU A 107 -1.48 -8.34 -8.70
N ALA A 108 -2.46 -9.20 -8.97
CA ALA A 108 -3.83 -8.78 -9.24
C ALA A 108 -4.46 -8.03 -8.05
N GLU A 109 -4.24 -8.51 -6.83
CA GLU A 109 -4.74 -7.85 -5.62
C GLU A 109 -4.02 -6.51 -5.36
N ILE A 110 -2.73 -6.39 -5.68
CA ILE A 110 -2.00 -5.12 -5.60
C ILE A 110 -2.52 -4.12 -6.64
N ASP A 111 -2.79 -4.57 -7.88
CA ASP A 111 -3.34 -3.73 -8.94
C ASP A 111 -4.71 -3.15 -8.57
N GLU A 112 -5.58 -3.97 -7.98
CA GLU A 112 -6.87 -3.50 -7.48
C GLU A 112 -6.71 -2.44 -6.37
N ILE A 113 -5.75 -2.59 -5.46
CA ILE A 113 -5.49 -1.59 -4.42
C ILE A 113 -5.01 -0.26 -5.04
N ILE A 114 -4.11 -0.33 -6.02
CA ILE A 114 -3.63 0.87 -6.73
C ILE A 114 -4.82 1.57 -7.40
N PHE A 115 -5.66 0.83 -8.12
CA PHE A 115 -6.85 1.34 -8.77
C PHE A 115 -7.81 2.01 -7.78
N GLU A 116 -8.07 1.40 -6.63
CA GLU A 116 -8.96 2.00 -5.62
C GLU A 116 -8.39 3.30 -5.02
N ILE A 117 -7.07 3.37 -4.79
CA ILE A 117 -6.43 4.59 -4.31
C ILE A 117 -6.53 5.70 -5.37
N GLU A 118 -6.33 5.37 -6.65
CA GLU A 118 -6.51 6.29 -7.77
C GLU A 118 -7.96 6.77 -7.89
N ALA A 119 -8.94 5.88 -7.71
CA ALA A 119 -10.35 6.22 -7.69
C ALA A 119 -10.69 7.17 -6.54
N GLU A 120 -10.17 6.93 -5.32
CA GLU A 120 -10.33 7.86 -4.20
C GLU A 120 -9.65 9.21 -4.45
N LYS A 121 -8.47 9.21 -5.08
CA LYS A 121 -7.79 10.43 -5.49
C LYS A 121 -8.65 11.23 -6.46
N ALA A 122 -9.25 10.57 -7.46
CA ALA A 122 -10.12 11.22 -8.43
C ALA A 122 -11.40 11.79 -7.79
N ARG A 123 -12.05 11.03 -6.89
CA ARG A 123 -13.18 11.50 -6.09
C ARG A 123 -12.80 12.73 -5.24
N HIS A 124 -11.65 12.69 -4.58
CA HIS A 124 -11.18 13.79 -3.74
C HIS A 124 -10.88 15.07 -4.52
N LYS A 125 -10.43 14.94 -5.78
CA LYS A 125 -10.22 16.08 -6.70
C LYS A 125 -11.50 16.56 -7.38
N GLY A 126 -12.67 15.96 -7.09
CA GLY A 126 -13.94 16.30 -7.71
C GLY A 126 -14.08 15.84 -9.17
N LEU A 127 -13.30 14.85 -9.60
CA LEU A 127 -13.28 14.33 -10.98
C LEU A 127 -14.24 13.15 -11.20
N TYR A 128 -14.89 12.67 -10.14
CA TYR A 128 -15.95 11.67 -10.17
C TYR A 128 -17.11 12.15 -9.27
N GLN A 129 -18.32 12.21 -9.84
CA GLN A 129 -19.59 12.39 -9.13
C GLN A 129 -20.35 11.07 -9.14
#